data_AF-A0A7L4MG37-F1
#
_entry.id   AF-A0A7L4MG37-F1
#
_cell.length_a   1.000
_cell.length_b   1.000
_cell.length_c   1.000
_cell.angle_alpha   90.00
_cell.angle_beta   90.00
_cell.angle_gamma   90.00
#
_symmetry.space_group_name_H-M   'P 1'
#
loop_
_entity.id
_entity.type
_entity.pdbx_description
1 polymer ?
#
loop_
_entity_poly.entity_id
_entity_poly.type
_entity_poly.pdbx_seq_one_letter_code
_entity_poly.pdbx_strand_id
1 'polypeptide(L)'
;MTSLTQRSSGLVQRRTEASRSAAADKERGAGGGPEDESRRDESGDDEKGDSKETRLTLMEEVLLLGLKDREGYTSFWNDCISSGLRGCMLIELALRGRLQLEACGMRRKSLLTRKVICKSDVPTGDVLLDEALKHIKETQPPETVQNWIELLSGETWNPLKLHYQLRNVRERLAKNLVEKGVLTTEKQNFLLFDMTTHPLTNNNIKQRLIKKVQEAVLDKWVNDPHRMDKRLLALVYLAHASDVLENAFAPLLDEQYDIATKRVRQLLDLDPEVECMKANTNEVLWAVVAAFTK
;
A
#
# COMPACT_ATOMS: atom_id res chain seq x y z
N MET A 1 23.26 -38.01 -52.76
CA MET A 1 23.74 -39.03 -51.83
C MET A 1 25.26 -39.09 -51.93
N THR A 2 26.12 -38.95 -50.93
CA THR A 2 26.04 -38.46 -49.54
C THR A 2 27.50 -38.31 -49.09
N SER A 3 27.83 -37.34 -48.25
CA SER A 3 29.20 -37.06 -47.79
C SER A 3 29.40 -37.32 -46.30
N LEU A 4 30.64 -37.71 -45.95
CA LEU A 4 31.47 -37.23 -44.83
C LEU A 4 31.30 -37.78 -43.38
N THR A 5 32.36 -38.51 -42.97
CA THR A 5 33.24 -38.38 -41.77
C THR A 5 32.78 -38.61 -40.32
N GLN A 6 33.32 -39.71 -39.76
CA GLN A 6 34.19 -39.88 -38.58
C GLN A 6 34.11 -38.90 -37.36
N ARG A 7 34.00 -39.49 -36.16
CA ARG A 7 34.28 -38.89 -34.83
C ARG A 7 35.05 -39.87 -33.95
N SER A 8 35.98 -39.36 -33.14
CA SER A 8 36.60 -40.08 -32.01
C SER A 8 36.74 -39.20 -30.76
N SER A 9 36.00 -39.60 -29.72
CA SER A 9 36.27 -39.64 -28.25
C SER A 9 37.43 -38.85 -27.61
N GLY A 10 37.14 -38.21 -26.46
CA GLY A 10 38.12 -37.81 -25.43
C GLY A 10 37.47 -37.17 -24.18
N LEU A 11 37.88 -37.62 -22.98
CA LEU A 11 37.24 -37.44 -21.66
C LEU A 11 37.19 -36.01 -21.06
N VAL A 12 36.23 -35.85 -20.13
CA VAL A 12 35.86 -34.64 -19.37
C VAL A 12 36.74 -34.41 -18.13
N GLN A 13 37.24 -33.18 -17.94
CA GLN A 13 37.78 -32.66 -16.66
C GLN A 13 37.07 -31.37 -16.25
N ARG A 14 36.63 -31.31 -14.99
CA ARG A 14 35.81 -30.26 -14.37
C ARG A 14 36.73 -29.15 -13.81
N ARG A 15 36.59 -27.90 -14.27
CA ARG A 15 37.29 -26.71 -13.70
C ARG A 15 36.30 -25.82 -12.94
N THR A 16 36.66 -25.43 -11.71
CA THR A 16 35.89 -24.60 -10.78
C THR A 16 36.23 -23.10 -10.91
N GLU A 17 35.27 -22.26 -10.50
CA GLU A 17 35.13 -20.82 -10.76
C GLU A 17 36.17 -19.88 -10.12
N ALA A 18 37.08 -20.39 -9.29
CA ALA A 18 38.07 -19.57 -8.59
C ALA A 18 39.23 -19.04 -9.46
N SER A 19 39.28 -19.43 -10.75
CA SER A 19 40.38 -19.10 -11.67
C SER A 19 40.06 -18.02 -12.72
N ARG A 20 38.84 -17.44 -12.69
CA ARG A 20 38.43 -16.37 -13.64
C ARG A 20 38.60 -14.95 -13.11
N SER A 21 38.70 -14.77 -11.79
CA SER A 21 38.59 -13.44 -11.17
C SER A 21 39.90 -12.64 -11.08
N ALA A 22 41.03 -13.17 -11.55
CA ALA A 22 42.35 -12.55 -11.37
C ALA A 22 42.98 -11.98 -12.66
N ALA A 23 42.28 -12.02 -13.81
CA ALA A 23 42.87 -11.71 -15.12
C ALA A 23 42.24 -10.50 -15.86
N ALA A 24 41.31 -9.77 -15.25
CA ALA A 24 40.59 -8.69 -15.95
C ALA A 24 40.92 -7.25 -15.45
N ASP A 25 41.84 -7.08 -14.49
CA ASP A 25 42.10 -5.78 -13.85
C ASP A 25 43.36 -5.07 -14.36
N LYS A 26 43.64 -5.18 -15.66
CA LYS A 26 44.75 -4.43 -16.29
C LYS A 26 44.48 -4.18 -17.77
N GLU A 27 44.65 -2.92 -18.16
CA GLU A 27 44.43 -2.31 -19.48
C GLU A 27 43.01 -1.75 -19.70
N ARG A 28 42.76 -0.47 -20.03
CA ARG A 28 43.58 0.67 -20.43
C ARG A 28 42.67 1.92 -20.39
N GLY A 29 43.17 3.04 -19.90
CA GLY A 29 42.61 4.36 -20.19
C GLY A 29 43.26 4.98 -21.44
N ALA A 30 42.48 5.73 -22.24
CA ALA A 30 42.79 7.07 -22.80
C ALA A 30 42.07 7.37 -24.14
N GLY A 31 41.40 8.54 -24.20
CA GLY A 31 40.96 9.30 -25.40
C GLY A 31 39.51 9.05 -25.85
N GLY A 32 38.61 10.01 -26.13
CA GLY A 32 38.64 11.48 -26.21
C GLY A 32 37.63 11.93 -27.29
N GLY A 33 36.64 12.78 -26.96
CA GLY A 33 35.78 13.51 -27.94
C GLY A 33 34.26 13.33 -27.78
N PRO A 34 33.43 14.41 -27.82
CA PRO A 34 32.05 14.43 -27.32
C PRO A 34 30.99 14.31 -28.43
N GLU A 35 29.80 13.78 -28.11
CA GLU A 35 28.49 14.27 -28.59
C GLU A 35 27.32 13.47 -27.99
N ASP A 36 26.18 14.16 -27.97
CA ASP A 36 24.87 13.95 -27.35
C ASP A 36 24.17 12.62 -27.72
N GLU A 37 23.53 11.95 -26.75
CA GLU A 37 22.23 11.28 -26.95
C GLU A 37 21.66 10.66 -25.66
N SER A 38 20.66 11.34 -25.12
CA SER A 38 19.37 10.80 -24.66
C SER A 38 19.29 9.60 -23.68
N ARG A 39 18.63 9.89 -22.55
CA ARG A 39 17.61 9.05 -21.87
C ARG A 39 18.02 7.60 -21.54
N ARG A 40 18.54 7.40 -20.33
CA ARG A 40 18.47 6.09 -19.65
C ARG A 40 18.00 6.23 -18.21
N ASP A 41 16.79 5.73 -18.00
CA ASP A 41 16.29 5.03 -16.82
C ASP A 41 16.71 5.54 -15.43
N GLU A 42 15.94 6.49 -14.90
CA GLU A 42 15.72 6.58 -13.46
C GLU A 42 14.41 5.86 -13.11
N SER A 43 14.47 4.53 -13.18
CA SER A 43 13.44 3.64 -12.64
C SER A 43 14.06 2.79 -11.53
N GLY A 44 13.82 3.17 -10.28
CA GLY A 44 13.80 2.22 -9.16
C GLY A 44 14.98 2.27 -8.20
N ASP A 45 15.18 3.39 -7.48
CA ASP A 45 16.07 3.38 -6.32
C ASP A 45 15.49 4.11 -5.08
N ASP A 46 14.23 3.80 -4.74
CA ASP A 46 13.61 4.20 -3.46
C ASP A 46 13.23 2.99 -2.58
N GLU A 47 13.74 1.78 -2.86
CA GLU A 47 13.58 0.59 -1.99
C GLU A 47 14.89 0.16 -1.31
N LYS A 48 15.76 1.13 -0.99
CA LYS A 48 17.01 0.86 -0.24
C LYS A 48 17.14 1.73 1.02
N GLY A 49 16.04 1.84 1.77
CA GLY A 49 15.99 2.43 3.09
C GLY A 49 15.41 1.45 4.11
N ASP A 50 16.29 0.81 4.88
CA ASP A 50 16.08 -0.02 6.09
C ASP A 50 15.45 -1.42 5.94
N SER A 51 16.27 -2.39 5.53
CA SER A 51 15.94 -3.82 5.38
C SER A 51 15.73 -4.59 6.71
N LYS A 52 15.48 -3.91 7.83
CA LYS A 52 15.24 -4.54 9.14
C LYS A 52 13.91 -4.19 9.79
N GLU A 53 13.13 -3.28 9.24
CA GLU A 53 11.85 -2.88 9.83
C GLU A 53 10.67 -3.74 9.36
N THR A 54 9.79 -4.08 10.28
CA THR A 54 8.53 -4.78 9.99
C THR A 54 7.67 -3.92 9.07
N ARG A 55 7.52 -4.31 7.80
CA ARG A 55 6.72 -3.58 6.81
C ARG A 55 5.22 -3.87 7.00
N LEU A 56 4.49 -2.83 7.35
CA LEU A 56 3.02 -2.87 7.49
C LEU A 56 2.33 -2.40 6.21
N THR A 57 1.13 -2.93 5.95
CA THR A 57 0.21 -2.45 4.91
C THR A 57 -0.62 -1.28 5.42
N LEU A 58 -1.26 -0.51 4.52
CA LEU A 58 -2.09 0.63 4.93
C LEU A 58 -3.27 0.14 5.79
N MET A 59 -3.82 -1.01 5.45
CA MET A 59 -4.88 -1.67 6.23
C MET A 59 -4.43 -1.95 7.66
N GLU A 60 -3.22 -2.47 7.83
CA GLU A 60 -2.63 -2.78 9.14
C GLU A 60 -2.31 -1.51 9.94
N GLU A 61 -1.77 -0.48 9.30
CA GLU A 61 -1.50 0.82 9.96
C GLU A 61 -2.81 1.48 10.44
N VAL A 62 -3.83 1.55 9.60
CA VAL A 62 -5.16 2.07 9.99
C VAL A 62 -5.78 1.24 11.11
N LEU A 63 -5.69 -0.09 11.03
CA LEU A 63 -6.18 -0.97 12.09
C LEU A 63 -5.47 -0.72 13.43
N LEU A 64 -4.15 -0.55 13.41
CA LEU A 64 -3.34 -0.28 14.61
C LEU A 64 -3.66 1.07 15.25
N LEU A 65 -3.98 2.10 14.45
CA LEU A 65 -4.45 3.40 14.97
C LEU A 65 -5.80 3.28 15.70
N GLY A 66 -6.67 2.36 15.26
CA GLY A 66 -7.96 2.10 15.91
C GLY A 66 -7.93 1.06 17.05
N LEU A 67 -6.81 0.37 17.24
CA LEU A 67 -6.67 -0.71 18.21
C LEU A 67 -6.47 -0.17 19.63
N LYS A 68 -7.14 -0.74 20.64
CA LYS A 68 -6.79 -0.49 22.05
C LYS A 68 -5.66 -1.41 22.50
N ASP A 69 -4.71 -0.85 23.25
CA ASP A 69 -3.45 -1.54 23.57
C ASP A 69 -3.64 -2.83 24.37
N ARG A 70 -4.52 -2.82 25.38
CA ARG A 70 -4.69 -3.95 26.31
C ARG A 70 -5.75 -4.94 25.85
N GLU A 71 -6.84 -4.46 25.27
CA GLU A 71 -7.99 -5.27 24.93
C GLU A 71 -7.75 -6.06 23.64
N GLY A 72 -6.85 -5.62 22.77
CA GLY A 72 -6.50 -6.36 21.55
C GLY A 72 -7.63 -6.42 20.51
N TYR A 73 -8.61 -5.54 20.65
CA TYR A 73 -9.68 -5.32 19.68
C TYR A 73 -9.76 -3.83 19.34
N THR A 74 -10.24 -3.53 18.13
CA THR A 74 -10.58 -2.16 17.75
C THR A 74 -11.73 -1.68 18.62
N SER A 75 -11.63 -0.48 19.17
CA SER A 75 -12.64 0.10 20.09
C SER A 75 -14.06 -0.03 19.55
N PHE A 76 -14.23 0.20 18.24
CA PHE A 76 -15.48 0.03 17.52
C PHE A 76 -15.18 -0.36 16.08
N TRP A 77 -15.52 -1.58 15.67
CA TRP A 77 -15.57 -1.92 14.25
C TRP A 77 -16.90 -1.39 13.69
N ASN A 78 -16.82 -0.32 12.89
CA ASN A 78 -17.95 0.35 12.28
C ASN A 78 -17.86 0.33 10.74
N ASP A 79 -18.85 0.90 10.07
CA ASP A 79 -18.89 0.94 8.60
C ASP A 79 -17.79 1.87 8.01
N CYS A 80 -17.36 2.90 8.78
CA CYS A 80 -16.30 3.82 8.37
C CYS A 80 -14.94 3.11 8.29
N ILE A 81 -14.52 2.37 9.32
CA ILE A 81 -13.28 1.60 9.27
C ILE A 81 -13.38 0.44 8.26
N SER A 82 -14.55 -0.20 8.13
CA SER A 82 -14.74 -1.27 7.16
C SER A 82 -14.52 -0.78 5.73
N SER A 83 -15.16 0.32 5.33
CA SER A 83 -15.01 0.94 4.01
C SER A 83 -13.62 1.56 3.82
N GLY A 84 -13.09 2.24 4.83
CA GLY A 84 -11.75 2.81 4.84
C GLY A 84 -10.66 1.77 4.59
N LEU A 85 -10.78 0.56 5.15
CA LEU A 85 -9.85 -0.55 4.87
C LEU A 85 -9.93 -1.04 3.42
N ARG A 86 -11.08 -0.96 2.75
CA ARG A 86 -11.17 -1.28 1.30
C ARG A 86 -10.51 -0.19 0.46
N GLY A 87 -10.67 1.07 0.87
CA GLY A 87 -9.90 2.20 0.33
C GLY A 87 -8.39 1.98 0.45
N CYS A 88 -7.93 1.51 1.63
CA CYS A 88 -6.53 1.14 1.86
C CYS A 88 -6.05 0.09 0.86
N MET A 89 -6.85 -0.96 0.60
CA MET A 89 -6.48 -2.02 -0.34
C MET A 89 -6.29 -1.50 -1.77
N LEU A 90 -7.19 -0.64 -2.24
CA LEU A 90 -7.11 -0.05 -3.58
C LEU A 90 -5.85 0.84 -3.72
N ILE A 91 -5.57 1.68 -2.71
CA ILE A 91 -4.37 2.52 -2.70
C ILE A 91 -3.11 1.66 -2.62
N GLU A 92 -3.08 0.66 -1.74
CA GLU A 92 -1.93 -0.22 -1.55
C GLU A 92 -1.61 -0.98 -2.85
N LEU A 93 -2.61 -1.51 -3.55
CA LEU A 93 -2.45 -2.13 -4.87
C LEU A 93 -1.95 -1.13 -5.92
N ALA A 94 -2.45 0.10 -5.91
CA ALA A 94 -2.02 1.15 -6.84
C ALA A 94 -0.57 1.59 -6.61
N LEU A 95 -0.16 1.76 -5.34
CA LEU A 95 1.23 2.08 -4.96
C LEU A 95 2.20 0.95 -5.34
N ARG A 96 1.74 -0.30 -5.29
CA ARG A 96 2.48 -1.48 -5.79
C ARG A 96 2.41 -1.65 -7.32
N GLY A 97 1.85 -0.70 -8.05
CA GLY A 97 1.74 -0.73 -9.51
C GLY A 97 0.83 -1.82 -10.07
N ARG A 98 -0.08 -2.37 -9.25
CA ARG A 98 -1.06 -3.39 -9.67
C ARG A 98 -2.29 -2.78 -10.33
N LEU A 99 -2.70 -1.61 -9.87
CA LEU A 99 -3.88 -0.90 -10.37
C LEU A 99 -3.51 0.45 -10.99
N GLN A 100 -4.32 0.86 -11.96
CA GLN A 100 -4.31 2.20 -12.56
C GLN A 100 -5.74 2.62 -12.87
N LEU A 101 -5.99 3.92 -13.05
CA LEU A 101 -7.27 4.38 -13.59
C LEU A 101 -7.26 4.34 -15.11
N GLU A 102 -8.42 4.08 -15.70
CA GLU A 102 -8.70 4.30 -17.11
C GLU A 102 -8.23 5.70 -17.50
N ALA A 103 -7.55 5.87 -18.63
CA ALA A 103 -7.09 7.18 -19.07
C ALA A 103 -8.26 8.18 -19.15
N CYS A 104 -8.01 9.41 -18.73
CA CYS A 104 -8.99 10.50 -18.67
C CYS A 104 -9.70 10.77 -20.03
N GLY A 105 -9.01 10.44 -21.13
CA GLY A 105 -9.51 10.55 -22.49
C GLY A 105 -9.72 12.01 -22.93
N MET A 106 -10.19 12.21 -24.17
CA MET A 106 -10.40 13.56 -24.72
C MET A 106 -11.48 14.37 -24.00
N ARG A 107 -12.43 13.69 -23.34
CA ARG A 107 -13.57 14.32 -22.65
C ARG A 107 -13.30 14.71 -21.19
N ARG A 108 -12.07 14.52 -20.70
CA ARG A 108 -11.68 14.81 -19.31
C ARG A 108 -12.63 14.20 -18.27
N LYS A 109 -12.77 12.88 -18.26
CA LYS A 109 -13.61 12.18 -17.29
C LYS A 109 -13.14 12.47 -15.86
N SER A 110 -14.07 12.75 -14.95
CA SER A 110 -13.80 12.92 -13.51
C SER A 110 -13.25 11.62 -12.90
N LEU A 111 -12.40 11.73 -11.87
CA LEU A 111 -11.81 10.63 -11.13
C LEU A 111 -12.84 9.55 -10.73
N LEU A 112 -14.01 9.95 -10.22
CA LEU A 112 -15.04 9.03 -9.74
C LEU A 112 -15.73 8.25 -10.87
N THR A 113 -15.72 8.79 -12.08
CA THR A 113 -16.34 8.16 -13.26
C THR A 113 -15.40 7.22 -14.02
N ARG A 114 -14.09 7.37 -13.79
CA ARG A 114 -13.05 6.57 -14.42
C ARG A 114 -13.04 5.16 -13.81
N LYS A 115 -12.77 4.17 -14.66
CA LYS A 115 -12.75 2.77 -14.23
C LYS A 115 -11.38 2.37 -13.68
N VAL A 116 -11.35 1.46 -12.72
CA VAL A 116 -10.12 0.83 -12.21
C VAL A 116 -9.70 -0.27 -13.16
N ILE A 117 -8.44 -0.24 -13.59
CA ILE A 117 -7.85 -1.19 -14.53
C ILE A 117 -6.72 -1.95 -13.82
N CYS A 118 -6.74 -3.28 -13.93
CA CYS A 118 -5.64 -4.12 -13.50
C CYS A 118 -4.46 -3.96 -14.48
N LYS A 119 -3.35 -3.43 -14.00
CA LYS A 119 -2.09 -3.25 -14.75
C LYS A 119 -1.18 -4.48 -14.66
N SER A 120 -1.16 -5.14 -13.51
CA SER A 120 -0.32 -6.30 -13.23
C SER A 120 -1.02 -7.22 -12.25
N ASP A 121 -1.02 -8.52 -12.53
CA ASP A 121 -1.66 -9.56 -11.71
C ASP A 121 -0.67 -10.35 -10.85
N VAL A 122 0.60 -9.91 -10.79
CA VAL A 122 1.62 -10.51 -9.93
C VAL A 122 1.16 -10.47 -8.47
N PRO A 123 1.15 -11.61 -7.75
CA PRO A 123 0.73 -11.65 -6.35
C PRO A 123 1.58 -10.73 -5.49
N THR A 124 0.96 -10.18 -4.46
CA THR A 124 1.56 -9.21 -3.53
C THR A 124 2.09 -9.88 -2.26
N GLY A 125 1.66 -11.13 -2.00
CA GLY A 125 2.01 -11.87 -0.78
C GLY A 125 1.09 -11.55 0.41
N ASP A 126 0.13 -10.64 0.25
CA ASP A 126 -0.93 -10.38 1.22
C ASP A 126 -2.25 -10.97 0.71
N VAL A 127 -2.84 -11.86 1.51
CA VAL A 127 -4.03 -12.63 1.11
C VAL A 127 -5.23 -11.73 0.77
N LEU A 128 -5.40 -10.60 1.47
CA LEU A 128 -6.53 -9.68 1.22
C LEU A 128 -6.31 -8.89 -0.06
N LEU A 129 -5.09 -8.40 -0.28
CA LEU A 129 -4.73 -7.70 -1.51
C LEU A 129 -4.83 -8.62 -2.73
N ASP A 130 -4.39 -9.86 -2.61
CA ASP A 130 -4.40 -10.83 -3.71
C ASP A 130 -5.82 -11.28 -4.07
N GLU A 131 -6.71 -11.41 -3.08
CA GLU A 131 -8.14 -11.67 -3.32
C GLU A 131 -8.84 -10.49 -3.99
N ALA A 132 -8.60 -9.26 -3.52
CA ALA A 132 -9.13 -8.06 -4.15
C ALA A 132 -8.60 -7.91 -5.59
N LEU A 133 -7.31 -8.15 -5.82
CA LEU A 133 -6.70 -8.10 -7.15
C LEU A 133 -7.28 -9.14 -8.10
N LYS A 134 -7.56 -10.35 -7.60
CA LYS A 134 -8.23 -11.40 -8.37
C LYS A 134 -9.62 -10.95 -8.82
N HIS A 135 -10.42 -10.42 -7.90
CA HIS A 135 -11.74 -9.88 -8.21
C HIS A 135 -11.65 -8.79 -9.29
N ILE A 136 -10.74 -7.82 -9.13
CA ILE A 136 -10.56 -6.72 -10.09
C ILE A 136 -10.15 -7.20 -11.48
N LYS A 137 -9.33 -8.25 -11.55
CA LYS A 137 -8.90 -8.87 -12.81
C LYS A 137 -10.05 -9.57 -13.53
N GLU A 138 -10.89 -10.28 -12.80
CA GLU A 138 -11.95 -11.14 -13.37
C GLU A 138 -13.20 -10.34 -13.77
N THR A 139 -13.43 -9.17 -13.18
CA THR A 139 -14.60 -8.34 -13.48
C THR A 139 -14.50 -7.64 -14.83
N GLN A 140 -15.47 -7.91 -15.70
CA GLN A 140 -15.67 -7.20 -16.94
C GLN A 140 -17.17 -6.88 -17.16
N PRO A 141 -17.55 -5.64 -17.52
CA PRO A 141 -16.71 -4.47 -17.75
C PRO A 141 -16.06 -3.92 -16.46
N PRO A 142 -14.96 -3.15 -16.56
CA PRO A 142 -14.31 -2.53 -15.41
C PRO A 142 -15.22 -1.60 -14.61
N GLU A 143 -15.00 -1.54 -13.30
CA GLU A 143 -15.83 -0.78 -12.34
C GLU A 143 -15.10 0.45 -11.78
N THR A 144 -15.85 1.41 -11.24
CA THR A 144 -15.30 2.64 -10.62
C THR A 144 -14.74 2.37 -9.24
N VAL A 145 -13.94 3.30 -8.69
CA VAL A 145 -13.39 3.19 -7.33
C VAL A 145 -14.48 3.05 -6.26
N GLN A 146 -15.53 3.87 -6.31
CA GLN A 146 -16.66 3.80 -5.37
C GLN A 146 -17.32 2.42 -5.40
N ASN A 147 -17.62 1.91 -6.60
CA ASN A 147 -18.24 0.59 -6.75
C ASN A 147 -17.32 -0.52 -6.23
N TRP A 148 -15.99 -0.42 -6.42
CA TRP A 148 -15.06 -1.38 -5.83
C TRP A 148 -15.08 -1.37 -4.30
N ILE A 149 -15.15 -0.20 -3.68
CA ILE A 149 -15.26 -0.08 -2.21
C ILE A 149 -16.56 -0.76 -1.74
N GLU A 150 -17.70 -0.44 -2.36
CA GLU A 150 -19.00 -1.05 -2.03
C GLU A 150 -19.00 -2.58 -2.21
N LEU A 151 -18.46 -3.07 -3.33
CA LEU A 151 -18.41 -4.49 -3.66
C LEU A 151 -17.55 -5.28 -2.67
N LEU A 152 -16.35 -4.77 -2.34
CA LEU A 152 -15.42 -5.43 -1.41
C LEU A 152 -15.88 -5.33 0.06
N SER A 153 -16.70 -4.32 0.40
CA SER A 153 -17.38 -4.19 1.69
C SER A 153 -18.64 -5.06 1.79
N GLY A 154 -19.27 -5.38 0.66
CA GLY A 154 -20.53 -6.12 0.60
C GLY A 154 -21.76 -5.23 0.75
N GLU A 155 -21.66 -3.96 0.36
CA GLU A 155 -22.75 -2.96 0.39
C GLU A 155 -23.66 -3.04 -0.84
N THR A 156 -23.43 -4.02 -1.72
CA THR A 156 -24.26 -4.27 -2.90
C THR A 156 -25.43 -5.20 -2.61
N TRP A 157 -26.58 -4.90 -3.19
CA TRP A 157 -27.77 -5.77 -3.15
C TRP A 157 -27.87 -6.71 -4.37
N ASN A 158 -26.94 -6.64 -5.32
CA ASN A 158 -26.98 -7.47 -6.51
C ASN A 158 -26.50 -8.91 -6.17
N PRO A 159 -27.36 -9.95 -6.29
CA PRO A 159 -26.99 -11.32 -5.95
C PRO A 159 -25.79 -11.85 -6.72
N LEU A 160 -25.64 -11.43 -7.98
CA LEU A 160 -24.51 -11.82 -8.84
C LEU A 160 -23.18 -11.23 -8.36
N LYS A 161 -23.22 -10.19 -7.54
CA LYS A 161 -22.05 -9.46 -7.04
C LYS A 161 -21.76 -9.68 -5.55
N LEU A 162 -22.56 -10.49 -4.86
CA LEU A 162 -22.34 -10.79 -3.43
C LEU A 162 -21.03 -11.55 -3.16
N HIS A 163 -20.50 -12.27 -4.16
CA HIS A 163 -19.25 -13.00 -4.03
C HIS A 163 -18.01 -12.09 -3.98
N TYR A 164 -18.14 -10.80 -4.29
CA TYR A 164 -17.02 -9.85 -4.23
C TYR A 164 -16.65 -9.45 -2.80
N GLN A 165 -17.55 -9.63 -1.85
CA GLN A 165 -17.34 -9.20 -0.46
C GLN A 165 -16.15 -9.95 0.17
N LEU A 166 -15.18 -9.18 0.66
CA LEU A 166 -14.10 -9.73 1.46
C LEU A 166 -14.60 -10.03 2.87
N ARG A 167 -14.56 -11.30 3.25
CA ARG A 167 -15.02 -11.79 4.55
C ARG A 167 -13.88 -11.91 5.55
N ASN A 168 -14.23 -11.80 6.83
CA ASN A 168 -13.34 -11.99 7.97
C ASN A 168 -12.09 -11.09 7.91
N VAL A 169 -12.25 -9.85 7.44
CA VAL A 169 -11.13 -8.92 7.23
C VAL A 169 -10.42 -8.61 8.54
N ARG A 170 -11.15 -8.42 9.64
CA ARG A 170 -10.58 -8.19 10.97
C ARG A 170 -9.65 -9.33 11.38
N GLU A 171 -10.17 -10.54 11.32
CA GLU A 171 -9.50 -11.74 11.79
C GLU A 171 -8.26 -12.03 10.93
N ARG A 172 -8.34 -11.78 9.62
CA ARG A 172 -7.21 -11.92 8.68
C ARG A 172 -6.14 -10.86 8.91
N LEU A 173 -6.51 -9.60 9.14
CA LEU A 173 -5.54 -8.54 9.46
C LEU A 173 -4.89 -8.79 10.82
N ALA A 174 -5.65 -9.22 11.83
CA ALA A 174 -5.10 -9.58 13.13
C ALA A 174 -4.09 -10.73 12.99
N LYS A 175 -4.42 -11.76 12.21
CA LYS A 175 -3.50 -12.86 11.89
C LYS A 175 -2.21 -12.36 11.22
N ASN A 176 -2.30 -11.49 10.21
CA ASN A 176 -1.11 -10.90 9.57
C ASN A 176 -0.25 -10.12 10.59
N LEU A 177 -0.87 -9.34 11.47
CA LEU A 177 -0.16 -8.60 12.51
C LEU A 177 0.48 -9.53 13.58
N VAL A 178 -0.12 -10.68 13.86
CA VAL A 178 0.48 -11.73 14.71
C VAL A 178 1.69 -12.35 14.01
N GLU A 179 1.57 -12.72 12.73
CA GLU A 179 2.67 -13.27 11.93
C GLU A 179 3.86 -12.29 11.83
N LYS A 180 3.57 -10.98 11.84
CA LYS A 180 4.57 -9.90 11.87
C LYS A 180 5.12 -9.56 13.25
N GLY A 181 4.65 -10.25 14.30
CA GLY A 181 5.10 -10.04 15.69
C GLY A 181 4.68 -8.70 16.29
N VAL A 182 3.59 -8.10 15.78
CA VAL A 182 3.02 -6.85 16.33
C VAL A 182 2.01 -7.17 17.43
N LEU A 183 1.15 -8.15 17.18
CA LEU A 183 0.15 -8.67 18.12
C LEU A 183 0.53 -10.07 18.60
N THR A 184 -0.03 -10.50 19.73
CA THR A 184 -0.03 -11.92 20.11
C THR A 184 -1.42 -12.51 19.98
N THR A 185 -1.52 -13.81 20.25
CA THR A 185 -2.82 -14.48 20.40
C THR A 185 -2.92 -14.96 21.83
N GLU A 186 -3.91 -14.44 22.55
CA GLU A 186 -4.19 -14.84 23.92
C GLU A 186 -5.60 -15.41 23.99
N LYS A 187 -5.74 -16.55 24.66
CA LYS A 187 -7.06 -17.11 24.96
C LYS A 187 -7.50 -16.57 26.32
N GLN A 188 -8.45 -15.65 26.31
CA GLN A 188 -9.08 -15.13 27.52
C GLN A 188 -10.30 -15.98 27.87
N ASN A 189 -10.30 -16.53 29.09
CA ASN A 189 -11.42 -17.31 29.59
C ASN A 189 -12.33 -16.38 30.39
N PHE A 190 -13.51 -16.10 29.85
CA PHE A 190 -14.58 -15.41 30.57
C PHE A 190 -15.43 -16.44 31.30
N LEU A 191 -16.19 -15.99 32.30
CA LEU A 191 -17.02 -16.87 33.13
C LEU A 191 -17.97 -17.78 32.32
N LEU A 192 -18.42 -17.33 31.15
CA LEU A 192 -19.42 -18.02 30.32
C LEU A 192 -18.91 -18.46 28.94
N PHE A 193 -17.71 -18.06 28.53
CA PHE A 193 -17.16 -18.37 27.22
C PHE A 193 -15.66 -18.10 27.16
N ASP A 194 -14.96 -18.74 26.24
CA ASP A 194 -13.59 -18.39 25.91
C ASP A 194 -13.56 -17.49 24.68
N MET A 195 -12.72 -16.47 24.70
CA MET A 195 -12.53 -15.55 23.57
C MET A 195 -11.06 -15.43 23.23
N THR A 196 -10.73 -15.50 21.95
CA THR A 196 -9.36 -15.29 21.47
C THR A 196 -9.15 -13.81 21.22
N THR A 197 -8.26 -13.18 21.98
CA THR A 197 -7.88 -11.77 21.86
C THR A 197 -6.52 -11.63 21.17
N HIS A 198 -6.29 -10.43 20.62
CA HIS A 198 -5.04 -10.10 19.93
C HIS A 198 -4.37 -8.85 20.51
N PRO A 199 -3.86 -8.92 21.76
CA PRO A 199 -3.28 -7.75 22.42
C PRO A 199 -1.98 -7.31 21.74
N LEU A 200 -1.67 -6.02 21.89
CA LEU A 200 -0.47 -5.41 21.34
C LEU A 200 0.75 -5.82 22.16
N THR A 201 1.74 -6.44 21.51
CA THR A 201 3.03 -6.75 22.17
C THR A 201 4.12 -5.78 21.79
N ASN A 202 4.16 -5.36 20.52
CA ASN A 202 5.16 -4.41 20.06
C ASN A 202 4.66 -2.96 20.17
N ASN A 203 4.66 -2.43 21.39
CA ASN A 203 4.28 -1.04 21.65
C ASN A 203 5.13 -0.04 20.86
N ASN A 204 6.40 -0.35 20.59
CA ASN A 204 7.30 0.53 19.84
C ASN A 204 6.83 0.76 18.39
N ILE A 205 6.23 -0.24 17.74
CA ILE A 205 5.69 -0.07 16.38
C ILE A 205 4.50 0.89 16.39
N LYS A 206 3.56 0.70 17.31
CA LYS A 206 2.38 1.58 17.40
C LYS A 206 2.76 3.01 17.76
N GLN A 207 3.66 3.20 18.72
CA GLN A 207 4.13 4.54 19.10
C GLN A 207 4.88 5.24 17.96
N ARG A 208 5.69 4.51 17.18
CA ARG A 208 6.32 5.06 15.97
C ARG A 208 5.31 5.43 14.90
N LEU A 209 4.28 4.62 14.70
CA LEU A 209 3.19 4.91 13.77
C LEU A 209 2.46 6.20 14.15
N ILE A 210 2.05 6.33 15.42
CA ILE A 210 1.39 7.53 15.95
C ILE A 210 2.31 8.76 15.75
N LYS A 211 3.57 8.66 16.16
CA LYS A 211 4.55 9.74 16.00
C LYS A 211 4.76 10.11 14.53
N LYS A 212 4.81 9.13 13.61
CA LYS A 212 4.93 9.37 12.16
C LYS A 212 3.77 10.21 11.64
N VAL A 213 2.53 9.89 12.05
CA VAL A 213 1.32 10.64 11.66
C VAL A 213 1.32 12.04 12.27
N GLN A 214 1.65 12.17 13.56
CA GLN A 214 1.74 13.45 14.26
C GLN A 214 2.78 14.37 13.60
N GLU A 215 4.02 13.89 13.41
CA GLU A 215 5.09 14.67 12.80
C GLU A 215 4.72 15.15 11.38
N ALA A 216 4.00 14.33 10.60
CA ALA A 216 3.58 14.67 9.24
C ALA A 216 2.72 15.94 9.20
N VAL A 217 1.87 16.14 10.22
CA VAL A 217 0.97 17.30 10.35
C VAL A 217 1.48 18.34 11.34
N LEU A 218 2.65 18.14 11.93
CA LEU A 218 3.29 19.05 12.89
C LEU A 218 4.67 19.50 12.37
N ASP A 219 5.75 18.93 12.92
CA ASP A 219 7.12 19.40 12.71
C ASP A 219 7.62 19.20 11.28
N LYS A 220 7.15 18.14 10.61
CA LYS A 220 7.51 17.81 9.22
C LYS A 220 6.45 18.25 8.22
N TRP A 221 5.53 19.13 8.63
CA TRP A 221 4.50 19.63 7.74
C TRP A 221 5.10 20.41 6.57
N VAL A 222 4.60 20.11 5.37
CA VAL A 222 4.93 20.84 4.15
C VAL A 222 3.62 21.33 3.54
N ASN A 223 3.57 22.61 3.17
CA ASN A 223 2.36 23.23 2.59
C ASN A 223 1.95 22.62 1.24
N ASP A 224 2.89 21.96 0.55
CA ASP A 224 2.62 21.22 -0.68
C ASP A 224 2.49 19.72 -0.35
N PRO A 225 1.28 19.13 -0.45
CA PRO A 225 1.03 17.72 -0.15
C PRO A 225 1.85 16.76 -1.01
N HIS A 226 2.27 17.18 -2.22
CA HIS A 226 3.03 16.33 -3.15
C HIS A 226 4.47 16.11 -2.73
N ARG A 227 4.95 16.92 -1.78
CA ARG A 227 6.27 16.75 -1.16
C ARG A 227 6.24 15.79 0.02
N MET A 228 5.06 15.40 0.49
CA MET A 228 4.89 14.34 1.47
C MET A 228 5.02 12.98 0.79
N ASP A 229 5.55 11.99 1.51
CA ASP A 229 5.50 10.61 1.06
C ASP A 229 4.05 10.19 0.74
N LYS A 230 3.83 9.58 -0.43
CA LYS A 230 2.48 9.25 -0.93
C LYS A 230 1.77 8.26 -0.02
N ARG A 231 2.53 7.32 0.57
CA ARG A 231 1.98 6.34 1.51
C ARG A 231 1.56 7.01 2.81
N LEU A 232 2.37 7.92 3.33
CA LEU A 232 2.02 8.73 4.51
C LEU A 232 0.82 9.64 4.26
N LEU A 233 0.75 10.31 3.11
CA LEU A 233 -0.40 11.12 2.72
C LEU A 233 -1.69 10.28 2.66
N ALA A 234 -1.63 9.11 2.01
CA ALA A 234 -2.74 8.18 1.96
C ALA A 234 -3.17 7.71 3.36
N LEU A 235 -2.21 7.41 4.24
CA LEU A 235 -2.49 7.00 5.61
C LEU A 235 -3.26 8.08 6.37
N VAL A 236 -2.92 9.37 6.21
CA VAL A 236 -3.65 10.46 6.86
C VAL A 236 -5.10 10.54 6.37
N TYR A 237 -5.34 10.51 5.05
CA TYR A 237 -6.70 10.54 4.50
C TYR A 237 -7.52 9.31 4.91
N LEU A 238 -6.94 8.11 4.83
CA LEU A 238 -7.64 6.87 5.16
C LEU A 238 -7.90 6.73 6.66
N ALA A 239 -6.97 7.17 7.52
CA ALA A 239 -7.19 7.19 8.96
C ALA A 239 -8.31 8.18 9.34
N HIS A 240 -8.41 9.32 8.64
CA HIS A 240 -9.52 10.25 8.81
C HIS A 240 -10.85 9.63 8.34
N ALA A 241 -10.89 9.08 7.11
CA ALA A 241 -12.09 8.43 6.57
C ALA A 241 -12.56 7.22 7.41
N SER A 242 -11.63 6.56 8.10
CA SER A 242 -11.91 5.43 8.98
C SER A 242 -12.27 5.83 10.42
N ASP A 243 -12.30 7.13 10.74
CA ASP A 243 -12.56 7.66 12.08
C ASP A 243 -11.58 7.14 13.17
N VAL A 244 -10.31 6.96 12.81
CA VAL A 244 -9.25 6.50 13.72
C VAL A 244 -8.09 7.48 13.86
N LEU A 245 -8.06 8.54 13.06
CA LEU A 245 -7.02 9.57 13.11
C LEU A 245 -7.01 10.31 14.46
N GLU A 246 -8.18 10.51 15.06
CA GLU A 246 -8.33 11.19 16.35
C GLU A 246 -7.55 10.49 17.47
N ASN A 247 -7.44 9.16 17.41
CA ASN A 247 -6.64 8.40 18.39
C ASN A 247 -5.15 8.73 18.34
N ALA A 248 -4.65 9.20 17.19
CA ALA A 248 -3.27 9.67 17.06
C ALA A 248 -3.09 11.09 17.62
N PHE A 249 -4.16 11.89 17.68
CA PHE A 249 -4.09 13.28 18.15
C PHE A 249 -4.48 13.45 19.62
N ALA A 250 -5.26 12.53 20.18
CA ALA A 250 -5.65 12.56 21.60
C ALA A 250 -4.49 12.74 22.61
N PRO A 251 -3.26 12.23 22.37
CA PRO A 251 -2.12 12.48 23.27
C PRO A 251 -1.40 13.82 23.08
N LEU A 252 -1.78 14.65 22.10
CA LEU A 252 -1.14 15.93 21.82
C LEU A 252 -1.53 17.00 22.84
N LEU A 253 -0.70 18.04 22.96
CA LEU A 253 -1.07 19.26 23.69
C LEU A 253 -2.15 20.04 22.90
N ASP A 254 -3.02 20.77 23.59
CA ASP A 254 -4.13 21.53 22.98
C ASP A 254 -3.71 22.38 21.76
N GLU A 255 -2.59 23.11 21.87
CA GLU A 255 -2.07 23.92 20.75
C GLU A 255 -1.65 23.07 19.55
N GLN A 256 -0.99 21.93 19.80
CA GLN A 256 -0.57 21.01 18.75
C GLN A 256 -1.78 20.32 18.12
N TYR A 257 -2.77 19.95 18.92
CA TYR A 257 -4.03 19.37 18.48
C TYR A 257 -4.78 20.30 17.51
N ASP A 258 -4.90 21.59 17.86
CA ASP A 258 -5.55 22.60 17.02
C ASP A 258 -4.82 22.78 15.68
N ILE A 259 -3.48 22.82 15.71
CA ILE A 259 -2.66 22.94 14.49
C ILE A 259 -2.82 21.69 13.61
N ALA A 260 -2.72 20.49 14.19
CA ALA A 260 -2.86 19.23 13.48
C ALA A 260 -4.24 19.13 12.81
N THR A 261 -5.31 19.41 13.56
CA THR A 261 -6.69 19.41 13.06
C THR A 261 -6.89 20.43 11.94
N LYS A 262 -6.34 21.64 12.08
CA LYS A 262 -6.39 22.66 11.03
C LYS A 262 -5.70 22.19 9.75
N ARG A 263 -4.53 21.56 9.85
CA ARG A 263 -3.76 21.07 8.69
C ARG A 263 -4.42 19.87 8.01
N VAL A 264 -5.02 18.97 8.80
CA VAL A 264 -5.85 17.89 8.24
C VAL A 264 -7.04 18.46 7.48
N ARG A 265 -7.73 19.47 8.03
CA ARG A 265 -8.81 20.16 7.31
C ARG A 265 -8.32 20.79 6.01
N GLN A 266 -7.15 21.44 6.01
CA GLN A 266 -6.53 21.97 4.79
C GLN A 266 -6.28 20.88 3.73
N LEU A 267 -5.89 19.66 4.13
CA LEU A 267 -5.77 18.53 3.20
C LEU A 267 -7.12 18.07 2.66
N LEU A 268 -8.17 18.07 3.48
CA LEU A 268 -9.52 17.65 3.09
C LEU A 268 -10.21 18.67 2.18
N ASP A 269 -9.85 19.94 2.29
CA ASP A 269 -10.37 21.03 1.45
C ASP A 269 -9.75 21.06 0.04
N LEU A 270 -8.73 20.23 -0.23
CA LEU A 270 -8.11 20.12 -1.56
C LEU A 270 -9.09 19.48 -2.56
N ASP A 271 -9.08 19.95 -3.81
CA ASP A 271 -9.84 19.33 -4.89
C ASP A 271 -9.04 18.17 -5.53
N PRO A 272 -9.47 16.90 -5.36
CA PRO A 272 -8.76 15.77 -5.92
C PRO A 272 -8.60 15.82 -7.45
N GLU A 273 -9.53 16.48 -8.15
CA GLU A 273 -9.46 16.64 -9.61
C GLU A 273 -8.30 17.54 -10.04
N VAL A 274 -7.96 18.55 -9.24
CA VAL A 274 -6.81 19.42 -9.48
C VAL A 274 -5.53 18.74 -9.05
N GLU A 275 -5.53 18.12 -7.87
CA GLU A 275 -4.34 17.53 -7.28
C GLU A 275 -3.83 16.31 -8.06
N CYS A 276 -4.72 15.54 -8.71
CA CYS A 276 -4.32 14.40 -9.53
C CYS A 276 -3.63 14.78 -10.86
N MET A 277 -3.76 16.03 -11.31
CA MET A 277 -3.10 16.51 -12.54
C MET A 277 -1.62 16.87 -12.33
N LYS A 278 -1.17 16.98 -11.08
CA LYS A 278 0.23 17.28 -10.75
C LYS A 278 1.13 16.10 -11.08
N ALA A 279 2.39 16.39 -11.39
CA ALA A 279 3.38 15.39 -11.78
C ALA A 279 3.67 14.40 -10.65
N ASN A 280 4.03 13.17 -11.01
CA ASN A 280 4.41 12.11 -10.07
C ASN A 280 3.33 11.77 -9.02
N THR A 281 2.04 11.87 -9.37
CA THR A 281 0.93 11.48 -8.49
C THR A 281 0.41 10.09 -8.80
N ASN A 282 -0.39 9.53 -7.89
CA ASN A 282 -1.15 8.31 -8.16
C ASN A 282 -2.64 8.69 -8.29
N GLU A 283 -3.20 8.55 -9.49
CA GLU A 283 -4.59 8.95 -9.73
C GLU A 283 -5.60 8.08 -8.96
N VAL A 284 -5.28 6.80 -8.72
CA VAL A 284 -6.14 5.91 -7.91
C VAL A 284 -6.21 6.41 -6.46
N LEU A 285 -5.09 6.88 -5.90
CA LEU A 285 -5.06 7.50 -4.57
C LEU A 285 -6.05 8.67 -4.50
N TRP A 286 -5.98 9.61 -5.44
CA TRP A 286 -6.88 10.76 -5.46
C TRP A 286 -8.33 10.38 -5.76
N ALA A 287 -8.59 9.33 -6.54
CA ALA A 287 -9.95 8.83 -6.74
C ALA A 287 -10.53 8.16 -5.48
N VAL A 288 -9.70 7.48 -4.68
CA VAL A 288 -10.11 6.95 -3.37
C VAL A 288 -10.35 8.10 -2.40
N VAL A 289 -9.50 9.13 -2.36
CA VAL A 289 -9.74 10.34 -1.57
C VAL A 289 -11.06 10.99 -1.98
N ALA A 290 -11.29 11.18 -3.28
CA ALA A 290 -12.54 11.73 -3.79
C ALA A 290 -13.77 10.91 -3.40
N ALA A 291 -13.64 9.59 -3.28
CA ALA A 291 -14.74 8.70 -2.89
C ALA A 291 -15.13 8.82 -1.40
N PHE A 292 -14.23 9.34 -0.55
CA PHE A 292 -14.49 9.57 0.87
C PHE A 292 -14.79 11.04 1.20
N THR A 293 -14.50 11.98 0.30
CA THR A 293 -14.72 13.42 0.52
C THR A 293 -15.92 13.99 -0.24
N LYS A 294 -16.39 13.33 -1.30
CA LYS A 294 -17.58 13.73 -2.09
C LYS A 294 -18.71 12.74 -1.93
#